data_AF-A0A0B5QFN7-F1
#
_entry.id   AF-A0A0B5QFN7-F1
#
_cell.length_a   1.000
_cell.length_b   1.000
_cell.length_c   1.000
_cell.angle_alpha   90.00
_cell.angle_beta   90.00
_cell.angle_gamma   90.00
#
_symmetry.space_group_name_H-M   'P 1'
#
loop_
_entity.id
_entity.type
_entity.pdbx_description
1 polymer ?
#
loop_
_entity_poly.entity_id
_entity_poly.type
_entity_poly.pdbx_seq_one_letter_code
_entity_poly.pdbx_strand_id
1 'polypeptide(L)'
;MENMERKKKFHERTWFCILMLLLICPAGVFLLWKNKIFNKVVRVVLSVIAIPVTFVGVIFWMAMFNPRPYIEKSKQDIAERNEEASKNSSSKSESKLKDDSDIENKSEDNKNDTSENNESAEDNSNINKADSIIKNIYEQYKKSSEPKTEEFLRDPDSFAGKNIMYSGKIVQVLEGNEETPTNIIIENNIDGKKVNILYDRKQGQPRYLENDYITVLGVFDRIEGMESLAGESIPMPIIDCTYIDFSYNMARIVNACKTMDSLNKEYRLEMTDKTYNESNGKAGNLFKVYYLDTSKYDSKLLYSNGFESAWYTNETNLLSEFFFKEKLDAK
;
A
#
# COMPACT_ATOMS: atom_id res chain seq x y z
N MET A 1 -4.15 -67.99 56.81
CA MET A 1 -4.19 -67.51 55.42
C MET A 1 -4.89 -66.17 55.45
N GLU A 2 -4.10 -65.10 55.50
CA GLU A 2 -4.57 -63.73 55.67
C GLU A 2 -4.96 -63.17 54.30
N ASN A 3 -6.22 -62.78 54.14
CA ASN A 3 -6.73 -62.10 52.95
C ASN A 3 -6.12 -60.69 52.89
N MET A 4 -4.99 -60.53 52.20
CA MET A 4 -4.50 -59.20 51.82
C MET A 4 -5.45 -58.61 50.77
N GLU A 5 -6.43 -57.83 51.21
CA GLU A 5 -7.22 -56.97 50.33
C GLU A 5 -6.28 -55.98 49.62
N ARG A 6 -6.09 -56.15 48.31
CA ARG A 6 -5.35 -55.19 47.48
C ARG A 6 -6.06 -53.83 47.55
N LYS A 7 -5.48 -52.90 48.31
CA LYS A 7 -5.95 -51.51 48.38
C LYS A 7 -5.84 -50.88 46.99
N LYS A 8 -6.99 -50.57 46.37
CA LYS A 8 -7.05 -49.93 45.04
C LYS A 8 -6.21 -48.65 45.00
N LYS A 9 -5.35 -48.52 43.99
CA LYS A 9 -4.53 -47.32 43.79
C LYS A 9 -5.43 -46.14 43.41
N PHE A 10 -4.98 -44.91 43.66
CA PHE A 10 -5.85 -43.73 43.46
C PHE A 10 -6.38 -43.61 42.01
N HIS A 11 -5.56 -43.95 41.02
CA HIS A 11 -5.92 -43.92 39.59
C HIS A 11 -6.86 -45.05 39.15
N GLU A 12 -7.14 -46.01 40.03
CA GLU A 12 -8.09 -47.11 39.81
C GLU A 12 -9.47 -46.79 40.42
N ARG A 13 -9.60 -45.64 41.08
CA ARG A 13 -10.86 -45.20 41.70
C ARG A 13 -11.76 -44.55 40.66
N THR A 14 -13.04 -44.91 40.69
CA THR A 14 -14.07 -44.41 39.76
C THR A 14 -14.15 -42.89 39.73
N TRP A 15 -14.09 -42.22 40.88
CA TRP A 15 -14.13 -40.76 40.96
C TRP A 15 -12.93 -40.09 40.26
N PHE A 16 -11.74 -40.70 40.34
CA PHE A 16 -10.54 -40.19 39.69
C PHE A 16 -10.61 -40.38 38.17
N CYS A 17 -11.16 -41.51 37.70
CA CYS A 17 -11.37 -41.71 36.26
C CYS A 17 -12.39 -40.74 35.68
N ILE A 18 -13.46 -40.41 36.40
CA ILE A 18 -14.44 -39.40 35.99
C ILE A 18 -13.80 -38.00 35.97
N LEU A 19 -12.99 -37.66 36.98
CA LEU A 19 -12.25 -36.40 37.03
C LEU A 19 -11.29 -36.24 35.83
N MET A 20 -10.54 -37.29 35.48
CA MET A 20 -9.65 -37.28 34.32
C MET A 20 -10.41 -37.18 32.99
N LEU A 21 -11.63 -37.73 32.92
CA LEU A 21 -12.49 -37.61 31.73
C LEU A 21 -12.93 -36.15 31.47
N LEU A 22 -13.06 -35.35 32.53
CA LEU A 22 -13.48 -33.95 32.45
C LEU A 22 -12.29 -32.99 32.22
N LEU A 23 -11.14 -33.23 32.86
CA LEU A 23 -9.99 -32.31 32.80
C LEU A 23 -9.08 -32.59 31.59
N ILE A 24 -8.81 -33.87 31.31
CA ILE A 24 -7.95 -34.32 30.19
C ILE A 24 -8.61 -35.54 29.57
N CYS A 25 -9.65 -35.26 28.76
CA CYS A 25 -10.53 -36.28 28.21
C CYS A 25 -9.81 -37.51 27.59
N PRO A 26 -8.69 -37.37 26.84
CA PRO A 26 -7.93 -38.52 26.33
C PRO A 26 -7.41 -39.47 27.44
N ALA A 27 -6.90 -38.90 28.54
CA ALA A 27 -6.40 -39.68 29.68
C ALA A 27 -7.54 -40.38 30.43
N GLY A 28 -8.70 -39.72 30.54
CA GLY A 28 -9.90 -40.31 31.14
C GLY A 28 -10.43 -41.53 30.37
N VAL A 29 -10.50 -41.44 29.04
CA VAL A 29 -10.91 -42.57 28.18
C VAL A 29 -9.93 -43.73 28.30
N PHE A 30 -8.62 -43.46 28.32
CA PHE A 30 -7.60 -44.51 28.51
C PHE A 30 -7.77 -45.26 29.84
N LEU A 31 -7.99 -44.54 30.95
CA LEU A 31 -8.21 -45.14 32.26
C LEU A 31 -9.52 -45.94 32.33
N LEU A 32 -10.55 -45.53 31.60
CA LEU A 32 -11.83 -46.24 31.49
C LEU A 32 -11.66 -47.67 30.97
N TRP A 33 -10.82 -47.84 29.95
CA TRP A 33 -10.54 -49.13 29.32
C TRP A 33 -9.56 -49.96 30.15
N LYS A 34 -8.51 -49.33 30.69
CA LYS A 34 -7.48 -50.00 31.51
C LYS A 34 -8.06 -50.61 32.78
N ASN A 35 -8.86 -49.84 33.52
CA ASN A 35 -9.35 -50.25 34.84
C ASN A 35 -10.68 -51.01 34.78
N LYS A 36 -11.24 -51.17 33.58
CA LYS A 36 -12.49 -51.91 33.32
C LYS A 36 -13.66 -51.54 34.23
N ILE A 37 -13.75 -50.27 34.63
CA ILE A 37 -14.64 -49.81 35.71
C ILE A 37 -16.13 -49.94 35.36
N PHE A 38 -16.50 -49.78 34.07
CA PHE A 38 -17.89 -49.82 33.61
C PHE A 38 -18.16 -50.98 32.65
N ASN A 39 -19.43 -51.26 32.32
CA ASN A 39 -19.78 -52.26 31.30
C ASN A 39 -19.22 -51.90 29.92
N LYS A 40 -18.91 -52.91 29.09
CA LYS A 40 -18.30 -52.71 27.76
C LYS A 40 -19.09 -51.70 26.90
N VAL A 41 -20.42 -51.77 26.92
CA VAL A 41 -21.31 -50.86 26.17
C VAL A 41 -21.16 -49.41 26.63
N VAL A 42 -21.15 -49.16 27.94
CA VAL A 42 -20.99 -47.81 28.51
C VAL A 42 -19.64 -47.20 28.11
N ARG A 43 -18.59 -48.02 28.04
CA ARG A 43 -17.26 -47.54 27.61
C ARG A 43 -17.22 -47.13 26.15
N VAL A 44 -17.87 -47.91 25.28
CA VAL A 44 -17.97 -47.59 23.86
C VAL A 44 -18.72 -46.28 23.67
N VAL A 45 -19.88 -46.11 24.32
CA VAL A 45 -20.68 -44.87 24.21
C VAL A 45 -19.89 -43.64 24.70
N LEU A 46 -19.23 -43.73 25.85
CA LEU A 46 -18.43 -42.62 26.39
C LEU A 46 -17.22 -42.28 25.51
N SER A 47 -16.55 -43.28 24.92
CA SER A 47 -15.45 -43.06 23.99
C SER A 47 -15.91 -42.36 22.71
N VAL A 48 -17.09 -42.69 22.18
CA VAL A 48 -17.63 -42.06 20.96
C VAL A 48 -18.02 -40.60 21.20
N ILE A 49 -18.58 -40.27 22.36
CA ILE A 49 -18.98 -38.89 22.71
C ILE A 49 -17.77 -38.02 23.05
N ALA A 50 -16.72 -38.59 23.66
CA ALA A 50 -15.52 -37.87 24.05
C ALA A 50 -14.77 -37.25 22.84
N ILE A 51 -14.74 -37.95 21.70
CA ILE A 51 -14.00 -37.52 20.50
C ILE A 51 -14.46 -36.14 19.98
N PRO A 52 -15.74 -35.91 19.65
CA PRO A 52 -16.18 -34.59 19.16
C PRO A 52 -16.02 -33.50 20.22
N VAL A 53 -16.24 -33.80 21.50
CA VAL A 53 -16.06 -32.83 22.60
C VAL A 53 -14.60 -32.40 22.71
N THR A 54 -13.64 -33.33 22.56
CA THR A 54 -12.22 -32.96 22.54
C THR A 54 -11.84 -32.13 21.33
N PHE A 55 -12.39 -32.43 20.16
CA PHE A 55 -12.06 -31.70 18.93
C PHE A 55 -12.55 -30.25 19.00
N VAL A 56 -13.79 -30.04 19.46
CA VAL A 56 -14.36 -28.71 19.70
C VAL A 56 -13.62 -27.98 20.81
N GLY A 57 -13.25 -28.67 21.90
CA GLY A 57 -12.47 -28.10 22.98
C GLY A 57 -11.08 -27.62 22.54
N VAL A 58 -10.38 -28.39 21.70
CA VAL A 58 -9.08 -28.00 21.14
C VAL A 58 -9.20 -26.80 20.20
N ILE A 59 -10.23 -26.77 19.34
CA ILE A 59 -10.49 -25.62 18.45
C ILE A 59 -10.81 -24.36 19.27
N PHE A 60 -11.64 -24.48 20.30
CA PHE A 60 -11.99 -23.37 21.18
C PHE A 60 -10.78 -22.87 21.99
N TRP A 61 -9.95 -23.78 22.51
CA TRP A 61 -8.72 -23.44 23.22
C TRP A 61 -7.72 -22.75 22.28
N MET A 62 -7.59 -23.23 21.04
CA MET A 62 -6.77 -22.60 20.00
C MET A 62 -7.30 -21.22 19.60
N ALA A 63 -8.61 -20.98 19.66
CA ALA A 63 -9.19 -19.66 19.45
C ALA A 63 -8.97 -18.70 20.64
N MET A 64 -8.92 -19.22 21.88
CA MET A 64 -8.81 -18.40 23.09
C MET A 64 -7.37 -18.01 23.45
N PHE A 65 -6.37 -18.82 23.07
CA PHE A 65 -4.95 -18.62 23.41
C PHE A 65 -4.08 -18.17 22.23
N ASN A 66 -4.62 -18.02 21.02
CA ASN A 66 -3.98 -17.25 19.95
C ASN A 66 -4.43 -15.78 20.08
N PRO A 67 -3.63 -14.88 20.66
CA PRO A 67 -3.94 -13.46 20.59
C PRO A 67 -3.82 -13.06 19.11
N ARG A 68 -4.94 -12.92 18.41
CA ARG A 68 -4.97 -12.03 17.25
C ARG A 68 -4.76 -10.62 17.82
N PRO A 69 -3.70 -9.87 17.43
CA PRO A 69 -3.76 -8.44 17.60
C PRO A 69 -4.73 -7.93 16.52
N TYR A 70 -6.02 -7.98 16.84
CA TYR A 70 -7.09 -7.45 15.99
C TYR A 70 -7.37 -6.02 16.42
N ILE A 71 -6.97 -5.08 15.57
CA ILE A 71 -7.71 -3.86 15.19
C ILE A 71 -8.60 -3.28 16.30
N GLU A 72 -7.99 -2.72 17.34
CA GLU A 72 -8.71 -1.81 18.26
C GLU A 72 -7.87 -0.57 18.60
N LYS A 73 -6.54 -0.66 18.47
CA LYS A 73 -5.61 0.47 18.65
C LYS A 73 -5.71 1.52 17.54
N SER A 74 -6.06 1.12 16.31
CA SER A 74 -6.15 2.05 15.17
C SER A 74 -7.28 3.06 15.28
N LYS A 75 -8.35 2.79 16.04
CA LYS A 75 -9.44 3.76 16.22
C LYS A 75 -9.14 4.81 17.29
N GLN A 76 -8.37 4.44 18.31
CA GLN A 76 -8.04 5.33 19.42
C GLN A 76 -6.92 6.30 19.03
N ASP A 77 -5.90 5.82 18.30
CA ASP A 77 -4.78 6.66 17.81
C ASP A 77 -5.24 7.66 16.72
N ILE A 78 -6.26 7.31 15.91
CA ILE A 78 -6.87 8.23 14.93
C ILE A 78 -7.76 9.27 15.62
N ALA A 79 -8.44 8.91 16.72
CA ALA A 79 -9.27 9.84 17.48
C ALA A 79 -8.43 10.87 18.26
N GLU A 80 -7.33 10.45 18.88
CA GLU A 80 -6.38 11.37 19.56
C GLU A 80 -5.67 12.31 18.57
N ARG A 81 -5.28 11.81 17.39
CA ARG A 81 -4.65 12.63 16.33
C ARG A 81 -5.61 13.69 15.76
N ASN A 82 -6.90 13.41 15.72
CA ASN A 82 -7.93 14.35 15.26
C ASN A 82 -8.31 15.41 16.32
N GLU A 83 -8.24 15.07 17.62
CA GLU A 83 -8.42 16.08 18.68
C GLU A 83 -7.24 17.05 18.78
N GLU A 84 -6.01 16.57 18.59
CA GLU A 84 -4.81 17.43 18.61
C GLU A 84 -4.73 18.35 17.38
N ALA A 85 -5.20 17.91 16.21
CA ALA A 85 -5.30 18.74 15.00
C ALA A 85 -6.31 19.89 15.13
N SER A 86 -7.28 19.79 16.06
CA SER A 86 -8.35 20.78 16.25
C SER A 86 -8.04 21.91 17.26
N LYS A 87 -6.91 21.84 17.98
CA LYS A 87 -6.53 22.86 18.99
C LYS A 87 -5.50 23.89 18.52
N ASN A 88 -4.91 23.73 17.32
CA ASN A 88 -3.91 24.64 16.77
C ASN A 88 -4.29 25.21 15.38
N SER A 89 -5.47 25.83 15.24
CA SER A 89 -5.61 27.07 14.47
C SER A 89 -6.99 27.71 14.74
N SER A 90 -6.95 28.98 15.10
CA SER A 90 -7.99 29.73 15.79
C SER A 90 -9.07 30.31 14.87
N SER A 91 -10.31 30.33 15.39
CA SER A 91 -11.30 31.43 15.32
C SER A 91 -11.51 32.23 14.03
N LYS A 92 -12.81 32.28 13.64
CA LYS A 92 -13.54 33.31 12.87
C LYS A 92 -13.37 33.22 11.34
N SER A 93 -14.38 32.81 10.56
CA SER A 93 -15.65 33.53 10.41
C SER A 93 -16.77 32.65 9.82
N GLU A 94 -17.99 32.85 10.32
CA GLU A 94 -19.26 32.24 9.91
C GLU A 94 -19.98 33.06 8.82
N SER A 95 -20.50 32.38 7.79
CA SER A 95 -21.83 32.62 7.16
C SER A 95 -22.16 31.47 6.21
N LYS A 96 -22.97 30.47 6.63
CA LYS A 96 -24.44 30.29 6.42
C LYS A 96 -24.90 29.92 4.99
N LEU A 97 -25.39 28.65 4.89
CA LEU A 97 -26.65 28.18 4.27
C LEU A 97 -26.71 28.16 2.71
N LYS A 98 -27.26 27.18 1.96
CA LYS A 98 -28.27 26.13 2.20
C LYS A 98 -28.36 25.18 0.97
N ASP A 99 -29.00 24.02 1.18
CA ASP A 99 -29.79 23.16 0.28
C ASP A 99 -30.01 23.62 -1.19
N ASP A 100 -29.96 22.71 -2.18
CA ASP A 100 -31.13 21.88 -2.56
C ASP A 100 -30.88 21.02 -3.83
N SER A 101 -31.62 19.92 -3.88
CA SER A 101 -32.22 19.23 -5.05
C SER A 101 -31.41 18.35 -6.02
N ASP A 102 -31.85 17.09 -6.02
CA ASP A 102 -31.86 16.05 -7.06
C ASP A 102 -32.30 16.55 -8.46
N ILE A 103 -31.90 15.82 -9.53
CA ILE A 103 -32.80 15.19 -10.53
C ILE A 103 -32.01 14.41 -11.60
N GLU A 104 -32.47 13.18 -11.82
CA GLU A 104 -32.11 12.18 -12.82
C GLU A 104 -32.62 12.46 -14.26
N ASN A 105 -31.90 11.85 -15.23
CA ASN A 105 -32.35 11.22 -16.49
C ASN A 105 -32.99 12.06 -17.63
N LYS A 106 -32.43 12.02 -18.87
CA LYS A 106 -32.71 11.00 -19.94
C LYS A 106 -32.31 11.45 -21.39
N SER A 107 -31.66 10.53 -22.11
CA SER A 107 -31.72 10.16 -23.56
C SER A 107 -31.49 11.14 -24.74
N GLU A 108 -30.51 10.78 -25.61
CA GLU A 108 -30.47 10.61 -27.10
C GLU A 108 -31.52 11.39 -27.97
N ASP A 109 -31.26 11.99 -29.16
CA ASP A 109 -30.45 11.54 -30.32
C ASP A 109 -30.42 12.60 -31.49
N ASN A 110 -29.35 12.59 -32.31
CA ASN A 110 -29.16 12.95 -33.75
C ASN A 110 -29.28 14.37 -34.43
N LYS A 111 -28.09 14.84 -34.90
CA LYS A 111 -27.63 15.42 -36.21
C LYS A 111 -28.22 16.68 -36.89
N ASN A 112 -27.36 17.71 -37.10
CA ASN A 112 -26.78 18.10 -38.41
C ASN A 112 -25.78 19.30 -38.33
N ASP A 113 -24.84 19.34 -39.29
CA ASP A 113 -23.66 20.21 -39.46
C ASP A 113 -23.85 21.74 -39.36
N THR A 114 -22.87 22.46 -38.77
CA THR A 114 -21.79 23.23 -39.44
C THR A 114 -21.32 24.42 -38.56
N SER A 115 -20.00 24.52 -38.35
CA SER A 115 -19.20 25.77 -38.18
C SER A 115 -19.27 26.60 -36.88
N GLU A 116 -18.05 26.85 -36.36
CA GLU A 116 -17.57 27.96 -35.51
C GLU A 116 -17.65 27.86 -33.97
N ASN A 117 -16.46 27.72 -33.40
CA ASN A 117 -15.92 28.30 -32.16
C ASN A 117 -16.78 28.21 -30.89
N ASN A 118 -16.33 27.37 -29.95
CA ASN A 118 -16.22 27.69 -28.52
C ASN A 118 -15.42 26.60 -27.76
N GLU A 119 -14.11 26.50 -28.03
CA GLU A 119 -13.15 25.82 -27.16
C GLU A 119 -12.69 26.83 -26.09
N SER A 120 -13.45 26.99 -25.00
CA SER A 120 -13.01 27.80 -23.84
C SER A 120 -13.89 27.62 -22.61
N ALA A 121 -13.95 26.41 -22.06
CA ALA A 121 -14.44 26.24 -20.68
C ALA A 121 -13.91 24.98 -19.98
N GLU A 122 -13.70 23.86 -20.70
CA GLU A 122 -13.29 22.60 -20.07
C GLU A 122 -11.77 22.51 -19.81
N ASP A 123 -10.96 23.16 -20.64
CA ASP A 123 -9.49 23.08 -20.57
C ASP A 123 -8.91 23.69 -19.29
N ASN A 124 -9.40 24.83 -18.81
CA ASN A 124 -8.80 25.53 -17.65
C ASN A 124 -8.91 24.76 -16.31
N SER A 125 -9.85 23.82 -16.19
CA SER A 125 -10.06 23.06 -14.94
C SER A 125 -9.10 21.85 -14.81
N ASN A 126 -8.75 21.21 -15.92
CA ASN A 126 -7.79 20.11 -15.96
C ASN A 126 -6.34 20.61 -16.00
N ILE A 127 -6.13 21.74 -16.68
CA ILE A 127 -4.86 22.50 -16.73
C ILE A 127 -4.35 22.73 -15.29
N ASN A 128 -5.14 23.39 -14.42
CA ASN A 128 -4.70 23.69 -13.04
C ASN A 128 -4.39 22.45 -12.18
N LYS A 129 -5.01 21.30 -12.46
CA LYS A 129 -4.80 20.05 -11.71
C LYS A 129 -3.49 19.35 -12.10
N ALA A 130 -3.17 19.26 -13.39
CA ALA A 130 -1.98 18.54 -13.86
C ALA A 130 -0.66 19.15 -13.35
N ASP A 131 -0.57 20.48 -13.40
CA ASP A 131 0.57 21.22 -12.84
C ASP A 131 0.69 21.05 -11.32
N SER A 132 -0.44 21.06 -10.61
CA SER A 132 -0.44 20.83 -9.16
C SER A 132 0.08 19.43 -8.79
N ILE A 133 -0.14 18.42 -9.64
CA ILE A 133 0.33 17.06 -9.41
C ILE A 133 1.85 16.97 -9.60
N ILE A 134 2.39 17.46 -10.73
CA ILE A 134 3.85 17.45 -10.98
C ILE A 134 4.60 18.17 -9.87
N LYS A 135 4.12 19.36 -9.47
CA LYS A 135 4.73 20.13 -8.40
C LYS A 135 4.72 19.36 -7.08
N ASN A 136 3.61 18.71 -6.72
CA ASN A 136 3.52 17.91 -5.50
C ASN A 136 4.50 16.73 -5.52
N ILE A 137 4.56 15.98 -6.62
CA ILE A 137 5.51 14.87 -6.80
C ILE A 137 6.94 15.36 -6.57
N TYR A 138 7.31 16.47 -7.21
CA TYR A 138 8.67 16.97 -7.14
C TYR A 138 9.04 17.52 -5.76
N GLU A 139 8.10 18.18 -5.07
CA GLU A 139 8.31 18.63 -3.69
C GLU A 139 8.44 17.47 -2.70
N GLN A 140 7.69 16.39 -2.89
CA GLN A 140 7.88 15.17 -2.09
C GLN A 140 9.21 14.50 -2.39
N TYR A 141 9.58 14.39 -3.65
CA TYR A 141 10.89 13.89 -4.08
C TYR A 141 12.02 14.66 -3.40
N LYS A 142 12.01 16.01 -3.41
CA LYS A 142 13.03 16.84 -2.75
C LYS A 142 13.17 16.59 -1.24
N LYS A 143 12.09 16.19 -0.58
CA LYS A 143 12.03 15.92 0.86
C LYS A 143 12.23 14.44 1.20
N SER A 144 12.31 13.58 0.19
CA SER A 144 12.41 12.14 0.37
C SER A 144 13.86 11.70 0.61
N SER A 145 14.01 10.63 1.37
CA SER A 145 15.26 9.87 1.46
C SER A 145 15.14 8.53 0.74
N GLU A 146 16.27 7.99 0.29
CA GLU A 146 16.38 6.68 -0.38
C GLU A 146 17.22 5.70 0.47
N PRO A 147 16.76 5.32 1.68
CA PRO A 147 17.51 4.40 2.52
C PRO A 147 17.55 2.99 1.92
N LYS A 148 18.62 2.25 2.20
CA LYS A 148 18.69 0.82 1.88
C LYS A 148 17.72 0.03 2.75
N THR A 149 17.32 -1.15 2.28
CA THR A 149 16.30 -1.91 2.99
C THR A 149 16.76 -2.35 4.38
N GLU A 150 18.04 -2.69 4.53
CA GLU A 150 18.64 -3.02 5.83
C GLU A 150 18.63 -1.83 6.81
N GLU A 151 18.61 -0.59 6.34
CA GLU A 151 18.59 0.58 7.22
C GLU A 151 17.26 0.67 7.96
N PHE A 152 16.14 0.39 7.27
CA PHE A 152 14.83 0.25 7.93
C PHE A 152 14.88 -0.82 9.02
N LEU A 153 15.44 -1.99 8.71
CA LEU A 153 15.48 -3.13 9.63
C LEU A 153 16.39 -2.90 10.84
N ARG A 154 17.38 -2.01 10.72
CA ARG A 154 18.35 -1.73 11.79
C ARG A 154 17.91 -0.61 12.72
N ASP A 155 17.26 0.42 12.18
CA ASP A 155 16.83 1.60 12.93
C ASP A 155 15.48 2.14 12.40
N PRO A 156 14.39 1.38 12.58
CA PRO A 156 13.07 1.76 12.03
C PRO A 156 12.55 3.07 12.61
N ASP A 157 12.83 3.35 13.88
CA ASP A 157 12.35 4.56 14.57
C ASP A 157 12.95 5.83 13.92
N SER A 158 14.15 5.74 13.36
CA SER A 158 14.75 6.86 12.63
C SER A 158 14.05 7.18 11.31
N PHE A 159 13.24 6.28 10.76
CA PHE A 159 12.52 6.47 9.50
C PHE A 159 11.01 6.67 9.68
N ALA A 160 10.44 6.33 10.84
CA ALA A 160 9.03 6.52 11.17
C ALA A 160 8.53 7.92 10.79
N GLY A 161 7.51 7.98 9.94
CA GLY A 161 6.90 9.24 9.51
C GLY A 161 7.71 10.06 8.49
N LYS A 162 8.88 9.57 8.03
CA LYS A 162 9.70 10.27 7.01
C LYS A 162 9.26 9.90 5.60
N ASN A 163 9.41 10.88 4.69
CA ASN A 163 9.19 10.67 3.27
C ASN A 163 10.30 9.78 2.70
N ILE A 164 9.90 8.67 2.09
CA ILE A 164 10.77 7.70 1.46
C ILE A 164 10.48 7.69 -0.04
N MET A 165 11.55 7.68 -0.84
CA MET A 165 11.50 7.20 -2.20
C MET A 165 12.09 5.80 -2.26
N TYR A 166 11.36 4.87 -2.85
CA TYR A 166 11.82 3.50 -3.00
C TYR A 166 11.46 2.96 -4.39
N SER A 167 12.38 2.21 -5.00
CA SER A 167 12.18 1.64 -6.33
C SER A 167 12.44 0.15 -6.31
N GLY A 168 11.61 -0.60 -7.02
CA GLY A 168 11.69 -2.05 -7.01
C GLY A 168 10.81 -2.71 -8.05
N LYS A 169 11.06 -4.00 -8.27
CA LYS A 169 10.24 -4.85 -9.11
C LYS A 169 9.08 -5.40 -8.30
N ILE A 170 7.86 -5.33 -8.81
CA ILE A 170 6.69 -5.92 -8.16
C ILE A 170 6.82 -7.45 -8.19
N VAL A 171 6.75 -8.07 -7.01
CA VAL A 171 6.79 -9.53 -6.85
C VAL A 171 5.46 -10.11 -6.38
N GLN A 172 4.56 -9.28 -5.85
CA GLN A 172 3.21 -9.70 -5.47
C GLN A 172 2.27 -8.49 -5.45
N VAL A 173 1.03 -8.69 -5.91
CA VAL A 173 -0.07 -7.74 -5.77
C VAL A 173 -1.24 -8.41 -5.07
N LEU A 174 -1.69 -7.84 -3.96
CA LEU A 174 -2.92 -8.22 -3.27
C LEU A 174 -3.90 -7.05 -3.36
N GLU A 175 -4.87 -7.17 -4.27
CA GLU A 175 -5.86 -6.12 -4.51
C GLU A 175 -6.69 -5.84 -3.25
N GLY A 176 -6.72 -4.57 -2.88
CA GLY A 176 -7.59 -4.06 -1.83
C GLY A 176 -8.99 -3.75 -2.35
N ASN A 177 -9.79 -3.12 -1.50
CA ASN A 177 -11.14 -2.64 -1.83
C ASN A 177 -11.37 -1.25 -1.19
N GLU A 178 -12.62 -0.81 -1.06
CA GLU A 178 -12.93 0.50 -0.45
C GLU A 178 -12.60 0.57 1.06
N GLU A 179 -12.43 -0.58 1.72
CA GLU A 179 -12.12 -0.69 3.15
C GLU A 179 -10.65 -1.03 3.43
N THR A 180 -9.95 -1.62 2.46
CA THR A 180 -8.57 -2.09 2.62
C THR A 180 -7.66 -1.63 1.47
N PRO A 181 -6.44 -1.18 1.76
CA PRO A 181 -5.51 -0.76 0.71
C PRO A 181 -5.03 -1.97 -0.11
N THR A 182 -4.64 -1.70 -1.35
CA THR A 182 -3.88 -2.67 -2.15
C THR A 182 -2.49 -2.82 -1.55
N ASN A 183 -2.07 -4.06 -1.32
CA ASN A 183 -0.73 -4.37 -0.84
C ASN A 183 0.14 -4.80 -2.03
N ILE A 184 1.19 -4.03 -2.32
CA ILE A 184 2.14 -4.34 -3.39
C ILE A 184 3.49 -4.64 -2.73
N ILE A 185 3.97 -5.87 -2.89
CA ILE A 185 5.32 -6.22 -2.45
C ILE A 185 6.28 -5.91 -3.59
N ILE A 186 7.25 -5.04 -3.33
CA ILE A 186 8.33 -4.71 -4.24
C ILE A 186 9.65 -5.25 -3.73
N GLU A 187 10.48 -5.75 -4.65
CA GLU A 187 11.83 -6.23 -4.40
C GLU A 187 12.85 -5.26 -5.00
N ASN A 188 13.82 -4.83 -4.19
CA ASN A 188 14.89 -3.96 -4.65
C ASN A 188 15.94 -4.78 -5.43
N ASN A 189 16.29 -4.30 -6.62
CA ASN A 189 17.16 -5.02 -7.55
C ASN A 189 18.62 -5.13 -7.07
N ILE A 190 19.04 -4.33 -6.08
CA ILE A 190 20.41 -4.27 -5.58
C ILE A 190 20.61 -5.30 -4.46
N ASP A 191 19.75 -5.27 -3.45
CA ASP A 191 19.88 -6.10 -2.24
C ASP A 191 18.94 -7.33 -2.21
N GLY A 192 17.99 -7.40 -3.15
CA GLY A 192 16.97 -8.46 -3.23
C GLY A 192 15.99 -8.43 -2.06
N LYS A 193 15.97 -7.35 -1.27
CA LYS A 193 15.07 -7.20 -0.12
C LYS A 193 13.72 -6.65 -0.55
N LYS A 194 12.73 -6.92 0.28
CA LYS A 194 11.33 -6.64 0.00
C LYS A 194 10.79 -5.56 0.92
N VAL A 195 9.86 -4.78 0.39
CA VAL A 195 9.08 -3.79 1.11
C VAL A 195 7.62 -3.95 0.68
N ASN A 196 6.69 -3.82 1.63
CA ASN A 196 5.27 -3.79 1.35
C ASN A 196 4.80 -2.34 1.19
N ILE A 197 4.08 -2.07 0.11
CA ILE A 197 3.51 -0.77 -0.22
C ILE A 197 2.01 -0.84 0.00
N LEU A 198 1.50 0.02 0.89
CA LEU A 198 0.07 0.25 1.04
C LEU A 198 -0.34 1.31 0.03
N TYR A 199 -1.21 0.96 -0.90
CA TYR A 199 -1.59 1.82 -2.01
C TYR A 199 -3.10 1.78 -2.25
N ASP A 200 -3.71 2.97 -2.24
CA ASP A 200 -5.11 3.13 -2.61
C ASP A 200 -5.21 3.50 -4.10
N ARG A 201 -5.58 2.50 -4.91
CA ARG A 201 -5.76 2.71 -6.35
C ARG A 201 -6.94 3.63 -6.62
N LYS A 202 -6.68 4.74 -7.30
CA LYS A 202 -7.72 5.68 -7.73
C LYS A 202 -8.39 5.19 -9.01
N GLN A 203 -9.66 5.59 -9.18
CA GLN A 203 -10.39 5.33 -10.42
C GLN A 203 -9.62 5.91 -11.63
N GLY A 204 -9.50 5.12 -12.69
CA GLY A 204 -8.77 5.50 -13.91
C GLY A 204 -7.25 5.33 -13.86
N GLN A 205 -6.64 5.01 -12.70
CA GLN A 205 -5.22 4.66 -12.66
C GLN A 205 -4.95 3.29 -13.28
N PRO A 206 -3.80 3.11 -13.96
CA PRO A 206 -3.38 1.82 -14.48
C PRO A 206 -3.27 0.79 -13.35
N ARG A 207 -3.41 -0.49 -13.71
CA ARG A 207 -3.09 -1.58 -12.80
C ARG A 207 -1.58 -1.82 -12.87
N TYR A 208 -0.95 -1.87 -11.71
CA TYR A 208 0.42 -2.35 -11.56
C TYR A 208 0.38 -3.86 -11.38
N LEU A 209 1.22 -4.57 -12.14
CA LEU A 209 1.24 -6.02 -12.21
C LEU A 209 2.59 -6.56 -11.77
N GLU A 210 2.63 -7.85 -11.47
CA GLU A 210 3.90 -8.53 -11.22
C GLU A 210 4.87 -8.34 -12.37
N ASN A 211 6.14 -8.14 -12.02
CA ASN A 211 7.25 -7.80 -12.89
C ASN A 211 7.34 -6.36 -13.36
N ASP A 212 6.36 -5.50 -13.08
CA ASP A 212 6.51 -4.08 -13.32
C ASP A 212 7.62 -3.49 -12.43
N TYR A 213 8.34 -2.51 -12.95
CA TYR A 213 9.35 -1.77 -12.21
C TYR A 213 8.80 -0.38 -11.87
N ILE A 214 8.57 -0.15 -10.59
CA ILE A 214 7.87 1.03 -10.08
C ILE A 214 8.74 1.81 -9.10
N THR A 215 8.43 3.09 -8.99
CA THR A 215 8.97 3.98 -7.95
C THR A 215 7.81 4.53 -7.14
N VAL A 216 7.96 4.48 -5.82
CA VAL A 216 6.99 5.00 -4.87
C VAL A 216 7.58 6.17 -4.11
N LEU A 217 6.75 7.19 -3.89
CA LEU A 217 6.95 8.22 -2.88
C LEU A 217 5.89 8.01 -1.81
N GLY A 218 6.31 7.86 -0.57
CA GLY A 218 5.40 7.58 0.53
C GLY A 218 6.05 7.85 1.87
N VAL A 219 5.34 7.51 2.93
CA VAL A 219 5.80 7.66 4.30
C VAL A 219 6.16 6.28 4.84
N PHE A 220 7.34 6.13 5.44
CA PHE A 220 7.64 4.90 6.16
C PHE A 220 6.73 4.81 7.39
N ASP A 221 5.95 3.73 7.45
CA ASP A 221 4.93 3.50 8.47
C ASP A 221 5.52 2.69 9.62
N ARG A 222 5.82 1.40 9.37
CA ARG A 222 6.29 0.46 10.40
C ARG A 222 7.04 -0.73 9.79
N ILE A 223 7.54 -1.59 10.66
CA ILE A 223 7.93 -2.97 10.32
C ILE A 223 6.86 -3.92 10.87
N GLU A 224 6.41 -4.86 10.04
CA GLU A 224 5.45 -5.88 10.41
C GLU A 224 5.96 -7.27 10.07
N GLY A 225 5.69 -8.25 10.93
CA GLY A 225 6.04 -9.65 10.68
C GLY A 225 5.08 -10.30 9.69
N MET A 226 5.59 -10.74 8.55
CA MET A 226 4.83 -11.46 7.53
C MET A 226 5.10 -12.96 7.65
N GLU A 227 4.06 -13.76 7.84
CA GLU A 227 4.19 -15.22 7.89
C GLU A 227 4.48 -15.78 6.49
N SER A 228 5.60 -16.49 6.36
CA SER A 228 5.96 -17.20 5.14
C SER A 228 5.16 -18.49 4.98
N LEU A 229 5.19 -19.08 3.78
CA LEU A 229 4.57 -20.40 3.53
C LEU A 229 5.12 -21.52 4.43
N ALA A 230 6.32 -21.32 5.00
CA ALA A 230 6.95 -22.25 5.93
C ALA A 230 6.59 -21.97 7.41
N GLY A 231 5.75 -20.96 7.69
CA GLY A 231 5.34 -20.56 9.04
C GLY A 231 6.35 -19.66 9.78
N GLU A 232 7.42 -19.24 9.10
CA GLU A 232 8.38 -18.28 9.67
C GLU A 232 7.88 -16.84 9.51
N SER A 233 7.92 -16.05 10.59
CA SER A 233 7.61 -14.62 10.54
C SER A 233 8.83 -13.82 10.07
N ILE A 234 8.72 -13.20 8.89
CA ILE A 234 9.78 -12.38 8.28
C ILE A 234 9.46 -10.90 8.48
N PRO A 235 10.34 -10.08 9.06
CA PRO A 235 10.10 -8.65 9.22
C PRO A 235 10.09 -7.94 7.86
N MET A 236 9.01 -7.21 7.59
CA MET A 236 8.77 -6.50 6.34
C MET A 236 8.55 -5.01 6.62
N PRO A 237 9.39 -4.12 6.06
CA PRO A 237 9.12 -2.68 6.04
C PRO A 237 7.81 -2.38 5.29
N ILE A 238 7.04 -1.42 5.81
CA ILE A 238 5.79 -0.94 5.21
C ILE A 238 5.93 0.55 4.88
N ILE A 239 5.59 0.91 3.64
CA ILE A 239 5.50 2.31 3.19
C ILE A 239 4.04 2.59 2.84
N ASP A 240 3.48 3.63 3.45
CA ASP A 240 2.19 4.20 3.09
C ASP A 240 2.35 5.12 1.87
N CYS A 241 1.78 4.70 0.74
CA CYS A 241 2.07 5.29 -0.56
C CYS A 241 1.27 6.57 -0.80
N THR A 242 1.96 7.67 -1.10
CA THR A 242 1.32 8.91 -1.54
C THR A 242 1.30 9.06 -3.06
N TYR A 243 2.37 8.61 -3.74
CA TYR A 243 2.46 8.58 -5.19
C TYR A 243 3.20 7.32 -5.65
N ILE A 244 2.71 6.72 -6.72
CA ILE A 244 3.26 5.52 -7.35
C ILE A 244 3.11 5.67 -8.86
N ASP A 245 4.16 5.29 -9.59
CA ASP A 245 4.17 5.20 -11.04
C ASP A 245 5.26 4.23 -11.48
N PHE A 246 5.29 3.88 -12.76
CA PHE A 246 6.43 3.23 -13.36
C PHE A 246 7.69 4.10 -13.17
N SER A 247 8.82 3.46 -12.83
CA SER A 247 10.04 4.20 -12.48
C SER A 247 10.52 5.12 -13.61
N TYR A 248 10.30 4.74 -14.87
CA TYR A 248 10.67 5.58 -16.01
C TYR A 248 9.86 6.88 -16.05
N ASN A 249 8.58 6.86 -15.66
CA ASN A 249 7.75 8.07 -15.61
C ASN A 249 8.22 8.99 -14.48
N MET A 250 8.46 8.43 -13.29
CA MET A 250 9.01 9.19 -12.16
C MET A 250 10.33 9.87 -12.54
N ALA A 251 11.26 9.14 -13.15
CA ALA A 251 12.54 9.68 -13.59
C ALA A 251 12.37 10.85 -14.58
N ARG A 252 11.47 10.70 -15.57
CA ARG A 252 11.16 11.76 -16.55
C ARG A 252 10.59 13.01 -15.88
N ILE A 253 9.65 12.86 -14.95
CA ILE A 253 9.06 13.99 -14.20
C ILE A 253 10.15 14.73 -13.41
N VAL A 254 10.92 13.99 -12.60
CA VAL A 254 11.97 14.57 -11.76
C VAL A 254 13.04 15.26 -12.60
N ASN A 255 13.47 14.64 -13.70
CA ASN A 255 14.45 15.21 -14.61
C ASN A 255 13.93 16.47 -15.32
N ALA A 256 12.67 16.49 -15.74
CA ALA A 256 12.04 17.68 -16.32
C ALA A 256 12.01 18.83 -15.31
N CYS A 257 11.61 18.57 -14.06
CA CYS A 257 11.60 19.61 -13.02
C CYS A 257 13.01 20.12 -12.68
N LYS A 258 14.00 19.21 -12.54
CA LYS A 258 15.41 19.60 -12.33
C LYS A 258 15.96 20.44 -13.49
N THR A 259 15.58 20.09 -14.72
CA THR A 259 15.93 20.86 -15.91
C THR A 259 15.39 22.27 -15.79
N MET A 260 14.13 22.42 -15.41
CA MET A 260 13.51 23.73 -15.27
C MET A 260 14.08 24.55 -14.11
N ASP A 261 14.33 23.93 -12.96
CA ASP A 261 15.01 24.57 -11.82
C ASP A 261 16.41 25.07 -12.24
N SER A 262 17.14 24.34 -13.09
CA SER A 262 18.48 24.74 -13.57
C SER A 262 18.48 25.96 -14.48
N LEU A 263 17.34 26.29 -15.10
CA LEU A 263 17.19 27.46 -15.96
C LEU A 263 16.92 28.75 -15.17
N ASN A 264 16.73 28.67 -13.85
CA ASN A 264 16.46 29.82 -12.95
C ASN A 264 15.30 30.71 -13.43
N LYS A 265 14.23 30.10 -13.95
CA LYS A 265 13.02 30.81 -14.39
C LYS A 265 11.84 30.33 -13.58
N GLU A 266 10.87 31.20 -13.33
CA GLU A 266 9.58 30.76 -12.83
C GLU A 266 8.81 30.05 -13.95
N TYR A 267 8.38 28.82 -13.66
CA TYR A 267 7.76 27.95 -14.65
C TYR A 267 6.54 27.24 -14.11
N ARG A 268 5.75 26.77 -15.06
CA ARG A 268 4.65 25.83 -14.88
C ARG A 268 4.88 24.64 -15.80
N LEU A 269 4.76 23.42 -15.28
CA LEU A 269 4.98 22.19 -16.05
C LEU A 269 3.68 21.39 -16.14
N GLU A 270 3.32 20.94 -17.33
CA GLU A 270 2.18 20.04 -17.52
C GLU A 270 2.62 18.75 -18.20
N MET A 271 2.08 17.62 -17.73
CA MET A 271 2.20 16.35 -18.44
C MET A 271 1.44 16.43 -19.77
N THR A 272 1.96 15.72 -20.77
CA THR A 272 1.23 15.44 -22.00
C THR A 272 1.21 13.94 -22.22
N ASP A 273 0.24 13.47 -23.00
CA ASP A 273 0.18 12.08 -23.43
C ASP A 273 1.14 11.78 -24.59
N LYS A 274 1.95 12.77 -25.01
CA LYS A 274 2.87 12.64 -26.13
C LYS A 274 4.22 12.12 -25.65
N THR A 275 4.74 11.14 -26.38
CA THR A 275 6.10 10.64 -26.25
C THR A 275 6.90 10.93 -27.51
N TYR A 276 8.22 10.91 -27.38
CA TYR A 276 9.14 10.98 -28.50
C TYR A 276 10.11 9.81 -28.41
N ASN A 277 10.30 9.11 -29.54
CA ASN A 277 11.23 8.01 -29.65
C ASN A 277 12.55 8.51 -30.27
N GLU A 278 13.64 8.36 -29.53
CA GLU A 278 14.99 8.60 -30.01
C GLU A 278 15.39 7.56 -31.06
N SER A 279 16.33 7.94 -31.93
CA SER A 279 16.89 7.06 -32.96
C SER A 279 17.60 5.82 -32.40
N ASN A 280 18.05 5.87 -31.15
CA ASN A 280 18.69 4.77 -30.43
C ASN A 280 17.69 3.79 -29.77
N GLY A 281 16.38 4.02 -29.95
CA GLY A 281 15.31 3.19 -29.37
C GLY A 281 14.87 3.57 -27.96
N LYS A 282 15.47 4.60 -27.34
CA LYS A 282 14.96 5.18 -26.09
C LYS A 282 13.72 6.02 -26.36
N ALA A 283 12.89 6.21 -25.34
CA ALA A 283 11.73 7.08 -25.38
C ALA A 283 11.74 8.07 -24.22
N GLY A 284 11.15 9.24 -24.44
CA GLY A 284 10.92 10.25 -23.42
C GLY A 284 9.52 10.86 -23.51
N ASN A 285 9.12 11.52 -22.44
CA ASN A 285 7.84 12.23 -22.37
C ASN A 285 8.04 13.68 -22.81
N LEU A 286 7.01 14.23 -23.44
CA LEU A 286 6.92 15.66 -23.71
C LEU A 286 6.12 16.34 -22.60
N PHE A 287 6.65 17.44 -22.09
CA PHE A 287 6.02 18.28 -21.08
C PHE A 287 5.76 19.65 -21.66
N LYS A 288 4.59 20.23 -21.43
CA LYS A 288 4.36 21.66 -21.76
C LYS A 288 4.99 22.51 -20.67
N VAL A 289 5.77 23.49 -21.08
CA VAL A 289 6.42 24.47 -20.21
C VAL A 289 5.83 25.83 -20.48
N TYR A 290 5.29 26.48 -19.44
CA TYR A 290 4.88 27.87 -19.48
C TYR A 290 5.82 28.68 -18.60
N TYR A 291 6.41 29.73 -19.17
CA TYR A 291 7.20 30.69 -18.41
C TYR A 291 6.28 31.76 -17.84
N LEU A 292 6.41 32.04 -16.54
CA LEU A 292 5.53 32.97 -15.83
C LEU A 292 5.94 34.45 -16.02
N ASP A 293 7.15 34.69 -16.53
CA ASP A 293 7.72 36.02 -16.79
C ASP A 293 7.41 36.57 -18.20
N THR A 294 6.87 35.76 -19.11
CA THR A 294 6.55 36.19 -20.47
C THR A 294 5.08 36.62 -20.62
N SER A 295 4.86 37.67 -21.41
CA SER A 295 3.49 38.12 -21.72
C SER A 295 2.81 37.10 -22.64
N LYS A 296 1.99 36.24 -22.02
CA LYS A 296 0.95 35.38 -22.60
C LYS A 296 1.40 34.23 -23.55
N TYR A 297 1.24 33.01 -23.05
CA TYR A 297 0.87 31.78 -23.78
C TYR A 297 1.88 31.13 -24.76
N ASP A 298 3.15 31.53 -24.82
CA ASP A 298 4.15 30.76 -25.58
C ASP A 298 4.61 29.54 -24.77
N SER A 299 3.85 28.44 -24.87
CA SER A 299 4.23 27.17 -24.27
C SER A 299 5.24 26.44 -25.14
N LYS A 300 6.33 25.96 -24.55
CA LYS A 300 7.31 25.11 -25.24
C LYS A 300 7.15 23.66 -24.83
N LEU A 301 7.55 22.73 -25.69
CA LEU A 301 7.59 21.31 -25.36
C LEU A 301 9.00 20.93 -24.91
N LEU A 302 9.11 20.49 -23.66
CA LEU A 302 10.32 19.93 -23.10
C LEU A 302 10.28 18.42 -23.24
N TYR A 303 11.27 17.86 -23.90
CA TYR A 303 11.53 16.43 -23.88
C TYR A 303 12.35 16.06 -22.65
N SER A 304 11.95 15.00 -21.95
CA SER A 304 12.80 14.33 -20.96
C SER A 304 12.71 12.81 -21.10
N ASN A 305 13.87 12.15 -21.11
CA ASN A 305 13.97 10.69 -21.06
C ASN A 305 14.30 10.17 -19.64
N GLY A 306 14.25 11.03 -18.63
CA GLY A 306 14.63 10.74 -17.25
C GLY A 306 16.12 10.91 -16.94
N PHE A 307 16.94 11.18 -17.96
CA PHE A 307 18.37 11.41 -17.83
C PHE A 307 18.81 12.70 -18.52
N GLU A 308 18.34 12.94 -19.73
CA GLU A 308 18.65 14.08 -20.57
C GLU A 308 17.36 14.81 -20.96
N SER A 309 17.47 16.13 -21.10
CA SER A 309 16.37 16.99 -21.55
C SER A 309 16.77 17.91 -22.70
N ALA A 310 15.84 18.11 -23.62
CA ALA A 310 15.98 18.92 -24.82
C ALA A 310 14.66 19.62 -25.16
N TRP A 311 14.71 20.68 -25.96
CA TRP A 311 13.49 21.29 -26.50
C TRP A 311 13.00 20.47 -27.69
N TYR A 312 11.69 20.30 -27.78
CA TYR A 312 11.03 19.64 -28.90
C TYR A 312 10.26 20.66 -29.73
N THR A 313 10.42 20.57 -31.05
CA THR A 313 9.77 21.47 -32.02
C THR A 313 8.73 20.70 -32.82
N ASN A 314 7.45 21.09 -32.72
CA ASN A 314 6.33 20.40 -33.38
C ASN A 314 6.46 20.43 -34.91
N GLU A 315 6.91 21.55 -35.48
CA GLU A 315 6.92 21.78 -36.93
C GLU A 315 7.94 20.89 -37.64
N THR A 316 9.07 20.63 -36.98
CA THR A 316 10.16 19.81 -37.54
C THR A 316 10.14 18.38 -36.99
N ASN A 317 9.40 18.13 -35.91
CA ASN A 317 9.41 16.87 -35.16
C ASN A 317 10.84 16.46 -34.74
N LEU A 318 11.63 17.44 -34.30
CA LEU A 318 13.03 17.24 -33.90
C LEU A 318 13.29 17.75 -32.48
N LEU A 319 14.24 17.10 -31.82
CA LEU A 319 14.86 17.58 -30.60
C LEU A 319 15.97 18.59 -30.92
N SER A 320 16.10 19.61 -30.08
CA SER A 320 17.31 20.42 -30.01
C SER A 320 18.50 19.59 -29.48
N GLU A 321 19.68 20.20 -29.41
CA GLU A 321 20.75 19.65 -28.59
C GLU A 321 20.29 19.50 -27.13
N PHE A 322 20.70 18.40 -26.50
CA PHE A 322 20.46 18.17 -25.08
C PHE A 322 21.20 19.22 -24.26
N PHE A 323 20.45 20.01 -23.50
CA PHE A 323 20.99 21.12 -22.73
C PHE A 323 21.01 20.84 -21.22
N PHE A 324 20.36 19.75 -20.78
CA PHE A 324 20.43 19.27 -19.41
C PHE A 324 20.70 17.78 -19.39
N LYS A 325 21.55 17.37 -18.44
CA LYS A 325 21.92 15.98 -18.20
C LYS A 325 22.01 15.75 -16.70
N GLU A 326 21.22 14.82 -16.20
CA GLU A 326 21.27 14.37 -14.82
C GLU A 326 22.67 13.82 -14.56
N LYS A 327 23.29 14.26 -13.46
CA LYS A 327 24.50 13.57 -12.99
C LYS A 327 24.04 12.22 -12.48
N LEU A 328 24.59 11.14 -13.05
CA LEU A 328 24.58 9.87 -12.33
C LEU A 328 25.36 10.14 -11.06
N ASP A 329 24.65 10.31 -9.95
CA ASP A 329 25.27 10.20 -8.65
C ASP A 329 25.93 8.82 -8.62
N ALA A 330 27.26 8.79 -8.66
CA ALA A 330 28.01 7.58 -8.36
C ALA A 330 27.76 7.30 -6.87
N LYS A 331 26.69 6.55 -6.59
CA LYS A 331 26.29 6.18 -5.23
C LYS A 331 26.18 4.66 -5.12
#